data_AF-A0A533XAG4-F1
#
_entry.id   AF-A0A533XAG4-F1
#
_cell.length_a   1.000
_cell.length_b   1.000
_cell.length_c   1.000
_cell.angle_alpha   90.00
_cell.angle_beta   90.00
_cell.angle_gamma   90.00
#
_symmetry.space_group_name_H-M   'P 1'
#
loop_
_entity.id
_entity.type
_entity.pdbx_description
1 polymer ?
#
loop_
_entity_poly.entity_id
_entity_poly.type
_entity_poly.pdbx_seq_one_letter_code
_entity_poly.pdbx_strand_id
1 'polypeptide(L)'
;MEWLPPWLARAYARIYAEKKTEQFEFAEASAILVIQEERRLAKTLARLKASGYLTARRDPVDARRKLFKLIDPVSTTLAYAIQSRARSSELGEKLSSATGSSLQYYLSGPYAAYQYHHYSAPGSVDISVIADELPVWIALLSGKDTSISVNEVPAERPSAVNVHLRTDLEPRLAAEEVRLIRGIRYLSPELLIVLGLAEGNPGIGDVLALLVVQRKALDWNRLLRLCSAYNVTRYLGFVMEVLNLESGRRRLFGPSMIEKLAAEADLRAKLDFPATKKAEPLEDPYPGISSRWNLNLHLGRAIFSKIMTDLVRA
;
A
#
# COMPACT_ATOMS: atom_id res chain seq x y z
N MET A 1 3.83 -0.95 -20.23
CA MET A 1 3.14 -1.96 -21.06
C MET A 1 3.66 -1.87 -22.49
N GLU A 2 4.07 -2.99 -23.07
CA GLU A 2 4.49 -3.06 -24.48
C GLU A 2 3.38 -3.69 -25.33
N TRP A 3 3.19 -3.19 -26.55
CA TRP A 3 2.29 -3.85 -27.49
C TRP A 3 2.82 -5.22 -27.88
N LEU A 4 1.93 -6.19 -28.06
CA LEU A 4 2.35 -7.56 -28.37
C LEU A 4 2.96 -7.64 -29.77
N PRO A 5 4.14 -8.28 -29.95
CA PRO A 5 4.61 -8.63 -31.28
C PRO A 5 3.65 -9.63 -31.93
N PRO A 6 3.58 -9.70 -33.29
CA PRO A 6 2.53 -10.46 -33.99
C PRO A 6 2.40 -11.94 -33.60
N TRP A 7 3.52 -12.62 -33.27
CA TRP A 7 3.50 -14.01 -32.84
C TRP A 7 2.87 -14.18 -31.44
N LEU A 8 3.07 -13.21 -30.55
CA LEU A 8 2.53 -13.22 -29.19
C LEU A 8 1.06 -12.79 -29.17
N ALA A 9 0.70 -11.82 -30.02
CA ALA A 9 -0.69 -11.43 -30.25
C ALA A 9 -1.54 -12.61 -30.76
N ARG A 10 -1.00 -13.40 -31.71
CA ARG A 10 -1.66 -14.63 -32.17
C ARG A 10 -1.85 -15.65 -31.05
N ALA A 11 -0.86 -15.83 -30.17
CA ALA A 11 -0.99 -16.73 -29.04
C ALA A 11 -2.06 -16.25 -28.05
N TYR A 12 -2.05 -14.96 -27.71
CA TYR A 12 -3.08 -14.34 -26.88
C TYR A 12 -4.48 -14.54 -27.48
N ALA A 13 -4.68 -14.20 -28.75
CA ALA A 13 -5.97 -14.30 -29.42
C ALA A 13 -6.51 -15.74 -29.46
N ARG A 14 -5.66 -16.74 -29.70
CA ARG A 14 -6.05 -18.16 -29.68
C ARG A 14 -6.50 -18.61 -28.30
N ILE A 15 -5.72 -18.30 -27.26
CA ILE A 15 -6.13 -18.64 -25.88
C ILE A 15 -7.41 -17.90 -25.52
N TYR A 16 -7.55 -16.63 -25.89
CA TYR A 16 -8.74 -15.83 -25.57
C TYR A 16 -10.00 -16.33 -26.29
N ALA A 17 -9.89 -16.80 -27.53
CA ALA A 17 -11.02 -17.38 -28.26
C ALA A 17 -11.59 -18.61 -27.53
N GLU A 18 -10.72 -19.43 -26.94
CA GLU A 18 -11.11 -20.68 -26.26
C GLU A 18 -11.47 -20.47 -24.79
N LYS A 19 -10.70 -19.65 -24.07
CA LYS A 19 -10.78 -19.50 -22.61
C LYS A 19 -11.36 -18.17 -22.15
N LYS A 20 -11.45 -17.16 -23.01
CA LYS A 20 -11.81 -15.79 -22.63
C LYS A 20 -10.98 -15.34 -21.41
N THR A 21 -11.62 -15.10 -20.28
CA THR A 21 -11.02 -14.75 -18.98
C THR A 21 -11.12 -15.88 -17.95
N GLU A 22 -11.46 -17.11 -18.36
CA GLU A 22 -11.47 -18.28 -17.49
C GLU A 22 -10.04 -18.70 -17.10
N GLN A 23 -9.93 -19.42 -15.99
CA GLN A 23 -8.65 -19.98 -15.56
C GLN A 23 -8.30 -21.21 -16.39
N PHE A 24 -7.01 -21.39 -16.68
CA PHE A 24 -6.51 -22.54 -17.41
C PHE A 24 -5.12 -22.96 -16.94
N GLU A 25 -4.77 -24.21 -17.21
CA GLU A 25 -3.49 -24.81 -16.88
C GLU A 25 -2.48 -24.76 -18.03
N PHE A 26 -1.24 -25.13 -17.70
CA PHE A 26 -0.16 -25.24 -18.68
C PHE A 26 -0.49 -26.25 -19.80
N ALA A 27 -1.09 -27.39 -19.45
CA ALA A 27 -1.47 -28.43 -20.42
C ALA A 27 -2.53 -27.93 -21.40
N GLU A 28 -3.52 -27.18 -20.92
CA GLU A 28 -4.57 -26.58 -21.76
C GLU A 28 -3.98 -25.54 -22.72
N ALA A 29 -3.05 -24.70 -22.23
CA ALA A 29 -2.35 -23.74 -23.08
C ALA A 29 -1.52 -24.43 -24.19
N SER A 30 -0.90 -25.57 -23.87
CA SER A 30 -0.16 -26.40 -24.84
C SER A 30 -1.07 -26.89 -25.96
N ALA A 31 -2.24 -27.42 -25.60
CA ALA A 31 -3.23 -27.93 -26.55
C ALA A 31 -3.77 -26.81 -27.47
N ILE A 32 -4.15 -25.66 -26.90
CA ILE A 32 -4.69 -24.53 -27.67
C ILE A 32 -3.65 -23.92 -28.62
N LEU A 33 -2.41 -23.78 -28.16
CA LEU A 33 -1.36 -23.17 -28.98
C LEU A 33 -0.68 -24.15 -29.94
N VAL A 34 -0.92 -25.45 -29.76
CA VAL A 34 -0.26 -26.54 -30.50
C VAL A 34 1.26 -26.43 -30.36
N ILE A 35 1.74 -26.21 -29.12
CA ILE A 35 3.17 -26.10 -28.79
C ILE A 35 3.55 -27.22 -27.82
N GLN A 36 4.14 -28.29 -28.33
CA GLN A 36 4.58 -29.41 -27.49
C GLN A 36 5.88 -29.12 -26.72
N GLU A 37 6.73 -28.22 -27.22
CA GLU A 37 7.98 -27.86 -26.55
C GLU A 37 7.69 -26.99 -25.31
N GLU A 38 7.78 -27.59 -24.12
CA GLU A 38 7.47 -26.94 -22.84
C GLU A 38 8.23 -25.63 -22.64
N ARG A 39 9.51 -25.58 -22.99
CA ARG A 39 10.35 -24.38 -22.84
C ARG A 39 9.82 -23.21 -23.67
N ARG A 40 9.35 -23.49 -24.89
CA ARG A 40 8.78 -22.49 -25.80
C ARG A 40 7.41 -22.00 -25.31
N LEU A 41 6.58 -22.91 -24.80
CA LEU A 41 5.30 -22.55 -24.20
C LEU A 41 5.50 -21.69 -22.94
N ALA A 42 6.38 -22.11 -22.03
CA ALA A 42 6.71 -21.35 -20.83
C ALA A 42 7.23 -19.95 -21.16
N LYS A 43 8.09 -19.82 -22.18
CA LYS A 43 8.57 -18.51 -22.67
C LYS A 43 7.44 -17.65 -23.23
N THR A 44 6.47 -18.25 -23.91
CA THR A 44 5.30 -17.54 -24.46
C THR A 44 4.41 -17.01 -23.33
N LEU A 45 4.05 -17.86 -22.36
CA LEU A 45 3.24 -17.47 -21.21
C LEU A 45 3.96 -16.44 -20.32
N ALA A 46 5.27 -16.60 -20.11
CA ALA A 46 6.06 -15.64 -19.35
C ALA A 46 6.10 -14.26 -20.03
N ARG A 47 6.19 -14.22 -21.37
CA ARG A 47 6.12 -12.95 -22.11
C ARG A 47 4.73 -12.33 -22.06
N LEU A 48 3.65 -13.11 -22.19
CA LEU A 48 2.29 -12.60 -21.98
C LEU A 48 2.13 -11.99 -20.57
N LYS A 49 2.66 -12.67 -19.54
CA LYS A 49 2.66 -12.18 -18.16
C LYS A 49 3.42 -10.85 -18.04
N ALA A 50 4.66 -10.81 -18.49
CA ALA A 50 5.52 -9.63 -18.38
C ALA A 50 4.98 -8.42 -19.16
N SER A 51 4.26 -8.67 -20.26
CA SER A 51 3.61 -7.62 -21.05
C SER A 51 2.23 -7.20 -20.51
N GLY A 52 1.72 -7.82 -19.44
CA GLY A 52 0.45 -7.44 -18.82
C GLY A 52 -0.80 -7.97 -19.53
N TYR A 53 -0.72 -9.12 -20.21
CA TYR A 53 -1.86 -9.75 -20.88
C TYR A 53 -2.34 -11.02 -20.17
N LEU A 54 -1.61 -11.45 -19.14
CA LEU A 54 -1.85 -12.70 -18.45
C LEU A 54 -1.42 -12.57 -16.98
N THR A 55 -2.22 -13.13 -16.10
CA THR A 55 -1.86 -13.35 -14.70
C THR A 55 -1.54 -14.80 -14.47
N ALA A 56 -0.67 -15.06 -13.50
CA ALA A 56 -0.30 -16.41 -13.14
C ALA A 56 -0.19 -16.50 -11.62
N ARG A 57 -0.88 -17.48 -11.04
CA ARG A 57 -0.88 -17.77 -9.60
C ARG A 57 -0.68 -19.26 -9.37
N ARG A 58 -0.22 -19.62 -8.18
CA ARG A 58 -0.24 -21.02 -7.74
C ARG A 58 -1.63 -21.39 -7.25
N ASP A 59 -2.02 -22.64 -7.48
CA ASP A 59 -3.24 -23.18 -6.89
C ASP A 59 -3.07 -23.22 -5.36
N PRO A 60 -4.01 -22.65 -4.58
CA PRO A 60 -3.94 -22.69 -3.11
C PRO A 60 -4.01 -24.11 -2.54
N VAL A 61 -4.59 -25.07 -3.27
CA VAL A 61 -4.71 -26.48 -2.86
C VAL A 61 -3.47 -27.29 -3.26
N ASP A 62 -2.85 -26.95 -4.39
CA ASP A 62 -1.63 -27.60 -4.87
C ASP A 62 -0.60 -26.57 -5.36
N ALA A 63 0.39 -26.28 -4.53
CA ALA A 63 1.43 -25.31 -4.84
C ALA A 63 2.30 -25.66 -6.06
N ARG A 64 2.22 -26.89 -6.59
CA ARG A 64 2.90 -27.31 -7.82
C ARG A 64 2.12 -26.93 -9.07
N ARG A 65 0.80 -26.76 -8.96
CA ARG A 65 -0.08 -26.37 -10.07
C ARG A 65 -0.07 -24.86 -10.25
N LYS A 66 0.08 -24.43 -11.50
CA LYS A 66 0.08 -23.03 -11.90
C LYS A 66 -1.15 -22.74 -12.74
N LEU A 67 -1.96 -21.81 -12.24
CA LEU A 67 -3.19 -21.36 -12.87
C LEU A 67 -2.92 -20.04 -13.58
N PHE A 68 -3.34 -19.97 -14.83
CA PHE A 68 -3.21 -18.81 -15.69
C PHE A 68 -4.59 -18.23 -15.95
N LYS A 69 -4.66 -16.91 -16.12
CA LYS A 69 -5.88 -16.19 -16.51
C LYS A 69 -5.51 -15.04 -17.43
N LEU A 70 -6.15 -14.93 -18.59
CA LEU A 70 -5.94 -13.79 -19.47
C LEU A 70 -6.61 -12.53 -18.92
N ILE A 71 -6.00 -11.39 -19.22
CA ILE A 71 -6.63 -10.08 -19.07
C ILE A 71 -7.40 -9.80 -20.36
N ASP A 72 -8.62 -9.29 -20.24
CA ASP A 72 -9.48 -9.05 -21.40
C ASP A 72 -8.93 -7.96 -22.33
N PRO A 73 -9.31 -7.96 -23.63
CA PRO A 73 -8.79 -7.01 -24.60
C PRO A 73 -9.12 -5.55 -24.28
N VAL A 74 -10.27 -5.27 -23.66
CA VAL A 74 -10.66 -3.89 -23.31
C VAL A 74 -9.70 -3.36 -22.25
N SER A 75 -9.47 -4.14 -21.19
CA SER A 75 -8.56 -3.75 -20.11
C SER A 75 -7.12 -3.57 -20.58
N THR A 76 -6.62 -4.46 -21.44
CA THR A 76 -5.26 -4.34 -21.99
C THR A 76 -5.13 -3.12 -22.91
N THR A 77 -6.17 -2.79 -23.68
CA THR A 77 -6.20 -1.60 -24.54
C THR A 77 -6.22 -0.31 -23.71
N LEU A 78 -7.02 -0.25 -22.64
CA LEU A 78 -7.06 0.90 -21.74
C LEU A 78 -5.71 1.11 -21.03
N ALA A 79 -5.12 0.03 -20.51
CA ALA A 79 -3.79 0.07 -19.90
C ALA A 79 -2.72 0.57 -20.88
N TYR A 80 -2.76 0.12 -22.14
CA TYR A 80 -1.86 0.58 -23.18
C TYR A 80 -2.05 2.07 -23.51
N ALA A 81 -3.30 2.52 -23.63
CA ALA A 81 -3.63 3.92 -23.90
C ALA A 81 -3.20 4.87 -22.77
N ILE A 82 -3.22 4.41 -21.52
CA ILE A 82 -2.69 5.16 -20.37
C ILE A 82 -1.16 5.18 -20.43
N GLN A 83 -0.52 4.02 -20.62
CA GLN A 83 0.93 3.93 -20.71
C GLN A 83 1.52 4.75 -21.86
N SER A 84 0.83 4.86 -23.01
CA SER A 84 1.32 5.62 -24.16
C SER A 84 1.40 7.13 -23.90
N ARG A 85 0.76 7.63 -22.82
CA ARG A 85 0.86 9.01 -22.36
C ARG A 85 2.02 9.22 -21.38
N ALA A 86 2.55 8.14 -20.81
CA ALA A 86 3.65 8.18 -19.86
C ALA A 86 4.98 8.42 -20.56
N ARG A 87 5.90 9.15 -19.91
CA ARG A 87 7.23 9.43 -20.48
C ARG A 87 8.17 8.23 -20.40
N SER A 88 7.92 7.32 -19.45
CA SER A 88 8.72 6.11 -19.24
C SER A 88 7.85 4.93 -18.78
N SER A 89 8.48 3.76 -18.64
CA SER A 89 7.86 2.56 -18.07
C SER A 89 7.96 2.48 -16.55
N GLU A 90 8.48 3.52 -15.89
CA GLU A 90 8.61 3.56 -14.44
C GLU A 90 7.25 3.67 -13.75
N LEU A 91 7.14 3.11 -12.54
CA LEU A 91 5.90 3.08 -11.77
C LEU A 91 5.30 4.48 -11.56
N GLY A 92 6.12 5.46 -11.20
CA GLY A 92 5.66 6.83 -10.95
C GLY A 92 5.02 7.47 -12.18
N GLU A 93 5.62 7.30 -13.36
CA GLU A 93 5.10 7.84 -14.63
C GLU A 93 3.80 7.12 -15.05
N LYS A 94 3.70 5.81 -14.84
CA LYS A 94 2.46 5.05 -15.05
C LYS A 94 1.32 5.57 -14.16
N LEU A 95 1.58 5.75 -12.87
CA LEU A 95 0.59 6.24 -11.91
C LEU A 95 0.17 7.67 -12.22
N SER A 96 1.13 8.55 -12.50
CA SER A 96 0.86 9.94 -12.87
C SER A 96 -0.01 10.03 -14.13
N SER A 97 0.26 9.17 -15.12
CA SER A 97 -0.56 9.08 -16.35
C SER A 97 -1.97 8.55 -16.07
N ALA A 98 -2.12 7.63 -15.12
CA ALA A 98 -3.43 7.11 -14.70
C ALA A 98 -4.28 8.18 -14.00
N THR A 99 -3.67 9.17 -13.33
CA THR A 99 -4.41 10.25 -12.67
C THR A 99 -5.25 11.08 -13.62
N GLY A 100 -4.74 11.33 -14.84
CA GLY A 100 -5.46 12.04 -15.90
C GLY A 100 -6.42 11.16 -16.72
N SER A 101 -6.68 9.93 -16.26
CA SER A 101 -7.61 8.98 -16.90
C SER A 101 -8.87 8.80 -16.06
N SER A 102 -9.75 7.89 -16.48
CA SER A 102 -10.93 7.50 -15.70
C SER A 102 -10.61 6.60 -14.50
N LEU A 103 -9.39 6.06 -14.40
CA LEU A 103 -9.04 5.13 -13.32
C LEU A 103 -8.95 5.84 -11.96
N GLN A 104 -9.63 5.26 -10.97
CA GLN A 104 -9.60 5.73 -9.61
C GLN A 104 -8.63 4.90 -8.78
N TYR A 105 -7.80 5.60 -8.01
CA TYR A 105 -6.84 4.98 -7.10
C TYR A 105 -6.34 5.96 -6.05
N TYR A 106 -5.78 5.42 -4.97
CA TYR A 106 -4.86 6.14 -4.10
C TYR A 106 -3.77 5.21 -3.59
N LEU A 107 -2.60 5.79 -3.30
CA LEU A 107 -1.52 5.11 -2.60
C LEU A 107 -1.69 5.27 -1.10
N SER A 108 -1.50 4.19 -0.36
CA SER A 108 -1.60 4.14 1.10
C SER A 108 -0.35 3.48 1.71
N GLY A 109 -0.42 3.16 3.00
CA GLY A 109 0.61 2.40 3.70
C GLY A 109 1.97 3.11 3.79
N PRO A 110 3.07 2.35 4.02
CA PRO A 110 4.39 2.91 4.27
C PRO A 110 4.93 3.70 3.06
N TYR A 111 4.54 3.32 1.84
CA TYR A 111 4.97 4.04 0.65
C TYR A 111 4.38 5.44 0.56
N ALA A 112 3.09 5.60 0.86
CA ALA A 112 2.47 6.91 0.91
C ALA A 112 3.06 7.75 2.03
N ALA A 113 3.27 7.18 3.22
CA ALA A 113 3.91 7.87 4.33
C ALA A 113 5.31 8.38 3.96
N TYR A 114 6.12 7.56 3.31
CA TYR A 114 7.47 7.92 2.89
C TYR A 114 7.53 9.17 2.00
N GLN A 115 6.51 9.42 1.17
CA GLN A 115 6.46 10.63 0.35
C GLN A 115 6.35 11.92 1.16
N TYR A 116 5.96 11.83 2.43
CA TYR A 116 5.86 12.97 3.34
C TYR A 116 7.05 13.06 4.31
N HIS A 117 7.53 11.95 4.85
CA HIS A 117 8.57 11.99 5.89
C HIS A 117 9.99 11.65 5.39
N HIS A 118 10.14 10.97 4.26
CA HIS A 118 11.43 10.59 3.64
C HIS A 118 12.46 9.90 4.58
N TYR A 119 11.98 9.25 5.64
CA TYR A 119 12.84 8.69 6.69
C TYR A 119 13.14 7.20 6.49
N SER A 120 12.12 6.35 6.37
CA SER A 120 12.26 4.91 6.19
C SER A 120 11.73 4.50 4.82
N ALA A 121 12.59 3.92 3.99
CA ALA A 121 12.20 3.51 2.64
C ALA A 121 11.32 2.25 2.67
N PRO A 122 10.16 2.27 1.98
CA PRO A 122 9.21 1.16 1.95
C PRO A 122 9.69 0.00 1.06
N GLY A 123 9.27 -1.22 1.37
CA GLY A 123 9.57 -2.42 0.56
C GLY A 123 8.55 -2.70 -0.56
N SER A 124 7.34 -2.14 -0.47
CA SER A 124 6.24 -2.30 -1.42
C SER A 124 5.47 -0.99 -1.62
N VAL A 125 4.73 -0.92 -2.73
CA VAL A 125 3.79 0.17 -3.04
C VAL A 125 2.38 -0.38 -2.93
N ASP A 126 1.63 0.10 -1.94
CA ASP A 126 0.23 -0.29 -1.74
C ASP A 126 -0.68 0.66 -2.51
N ILE A 127 -1.54 0.10 -3.36
CA ILE A 127 -2.44 0.84 -4.23
C ILE A 127 -3.84 0.28 -4.06
N SER A 128 -4.76 1.10 -3.55
CA SER A 128 -6.19 0.77 -3.52
C SER A 128 -6.84 1.19 -4.83
N VAL A 129 -7.61 0.29 -5.43
CA VAL A 129 -8.26 0.46 -6.74
C VAL A 129 -9.70 -0.06 -6.71
N ILE A 130 -10.51 0.33 -7.70
CA ILE A 130 -11.85 -0.24 -7.88
C ILE A 130 -11.73 -1.69 -8.38
N ALA A 131 -12.53 -2.60 -7.83
CA ALA A 131 -12.49 -4.03 -8.16
C ALA A 131 -12.67 -4.30 -9.67
N ASP A 132 -13.59 -3.60 -10.33
CA ASP A 132 -13.86 -3.74 -11.77
C ASP A 132 -12.72 -3.23 -12.65
N GLU A 133 -11.89 -2.33 -12.13
CA GLU A 133 -10.72 -1.78 -12.83
C GLU A 133 -9.44 -2.61 -12.60
N LEU A 134 -9.49 -3.60 -11.71
CA LEU A 134 -8.33 -4.42 -11.34
C LEU A 134 -7.60 -5.03 -12.55
N PRO A 135 -8.26 -5.58 -13.59
CA PRO A 135 -7.56 -6.10 -14.74
C PRO A 135 -6.77 -5.03 -15.51
N VAL A 136 -7.29 -3.79 -15.59
CA VAL A 136 -6.58 -2.64 -16.18
C VAL A 136 -5.33 -2.32 -15.38
N TRP A 137 -5.44 -2.27 -14.05
CA TRP A 137 -4.33 -2.00 -13.14
C TRP A 137 -3.23 -3.06 -13.24
N ILE A 138 -3.60 -4.35 -13.26
CA ILE A 138 -2.63 -5.42 -13.43
C ILE A 138 -1.90 -5.27 -14.77
N ALA A 139 -2.62 -5.02 -15.87
CA ALA A 139 -2.02 -4.84 -17.19
C ALA A 139 -1.08 -3.62 -17.24
N LEU A 140 -1.51 -2.48 -16.70
CA LEU A 140 -0.77 -1.23 -16.68
C LEU A 140 0.53 -1.38 -15.88
N LEU A 141 0.44 -1.93 -14.68
CA LEU A 141 1.56 -2.01 -13.74
C LEU A 141 2.52 -3.16 -14.07
N SER A 142 2.09 -4.17 -14.83
CA SER A 142 2.95 -5.27 -15.27
C SER A 142 4.20 -4.77 -16.01
N GLY A 143 5.30 -5.48 -15.77
CA GLY A 143 6.61 -5.19 -16.34
C GLY A 143 7.62 -6.26 -15.94
N LYS A 144 8.79 -6.24 -16.58
CA LYS A 144 9.87 -7.20 -16.32
C LYS A 144 10.36 -7.15 -14.86
N ASP A 145 10.44 -5.95 -14.31
CA ASP A 145 11.01 -5.67 -12.98
C ASP A 145 9.94 -5.28 -11.95
N THR A 146 8.69 -5.73 -12.18
CA THR A 146 7.56 -5.48 -11.29
C THR A 146 6.93 -6.78 -10.84
N SER A 147 6.85 -6.96 -9.52
CA SER A 147 6.01 -8.00 -8.91
C SER A 147 4.68 -7.38 -8.50
N ILE A 148 3.58 -8.12 -8.71
CA ILE A 148 2.24 -7.67 -8.34
C ILE A 148 1.62 -8.75 -7.46
N SER A 149 1.25 -8.35 -6.25
CA SER A 149 0.34 -9.07 -5.36
C SER A 149 -1.04 -8.43 -5.44
N VAL A 150 -2.08 -9.22 -5.23
CA VAL A 150 -3.47 -8.78 -5.37
C VAL A 150 -4.27 -9.26 -4.16
N ASN A 151 -4.76 -8.33 -3.35
CA ASN A 151 -5.40 -8.63 -2.07
C ASN A 151 -4.53 -9.63 -1.28
N GLU A 152 -5.12 -10.65 -0.65
CA GLU A 152 -4.40 -11.68 0.11
C GLU A 152 -3.55 -12.64 -0.76
N VAL A 153 -3.49 -12.46 -2.07
CA VAL A 153 -2.73 -13.33 -2.98
C VAL A 153 -1.33 -12.75 -3.22
N PRO A 154 -0.27 -13.36 -2.67
CA PRO A 154 1.09 -12.84 -2.82
C PRO A 154 1.60 -13.00 -4.26
N ALA A 155 2.54 -12.15 -4.64
CA ALA A 155 3.30 -12.31 -5.87
C ALA A 155 4.16 -13.59 -5.80
N GLU A 156 4.34 -14.28 -6.93
CA GLU A 156 5.15 -15.51 -6.95
C GLU A 156 6.59 -15.31 -6.49
N ARG A 157 7.18 -14.15 -6.80
CA ARG A 157 8.54 -13.75 -6.44
C ARG A 157 8.63 -12.24 -6.29
N PRO A 158 9.43 -11.72 -5.34
CA PRO A 158 9.73 -10.30 -5.27
C PRO A 158 10.52 -9.85 -6.51
N SER A 159 10.45 -8.55 -6.80
CA SER A 159 11.20 -7.90 -7.89
C SER A 159 11.78 -6.57 -7.40
N ALA A 160 12.37 -5.79 -8.31
CA ALA A 160 12.90 -4.47 -8.00
C ALA A 160 11.81 -3.51 -7.52
N VAL A 161 10.62 -3.62 -8.12
CA VAL A 161 9.42 -2.88 -7.71
C VAL A 161 8.37 -3.90 -7.27
N ASN A 162 7.93 -3.82 -6.02
CA ASN A 162 6.85 -4.66 -5.49
C ASN A 162 5.60 -3.83 -5.34
N VAL A 163 4.52 -4.23 -6.02
CA VAL A 163 3.22 -3.58 -5.96
C VAL A 163 2.23 -4.50 -5.28
N HIS A 164 1.41 -3.93 -4.39
CA HIS A 164 0.29 -4.59 -3.77
C HIS A 164 -1.00 -3.88 -4.19
N LEU A 165 -1.79 -4.54 -5.05
CA LEU A 165 -3.09 -4.04 -5.51
C LEU A 165 -4.17 -4.50 -4.55
N ARG A 166 -4.90 -3.56 -3.95
CA ARG A 166 -6.04 -3.83 -3.06
C ARG A 166 -7.32 -3.36 -3.74
N THR A 167 -8.36 -4.17 -3.72
CA THR A 167 -9.67 -3.82 -4.30
C THR A 167 -10.61 -3.20 -3.27
N ASP A 168 -10.06 -2.38 -2.38
CA ASP A 168 -10.72 -1.79 -1.22
C ASP A 168 -10.81 -0.26 -1.32
N LEU A 169 -10.77 0.29 -2.54
CA LEU A 169 -10.88 1.72 -2.73
C LEU A 169 -12.20 2.24 -2.17
N GLU A 170 -12.11 3.15 -1.21
CA GLU A 170 -13.25 3.88 -0.69
C GLU A 170 -13.42 5.20 -1.46
N PRO A 171 -14.54 5.40 -2.20
CA PRO A 171 -14.73 6.61 -3.01
C PRO A 171 -14.69 7.91 -2.20
N ARG A 172 -15.15 7.86 -0.95
CA ARG A 172 -15.11 9.02 -0.05
C ARG A 172 -13.67 9.42 0.29
N LEU A 173 -12.82 8.45 0.61
CA LEU A 173 -11.40 8.71 0.87
C LEU A 173 -10.70 9.25 -0.38
N ALA A 174 -11.01 8.67 -1.55
CA ALA A 174 -10.47 9.12 -2.83
C ALA A 174 -10.82 10.58 -3.15
N ALA A 175 -12.00 11.05 -2.70
CA ALA A 175 -12.47 12.42 -2.92
C ALA A 175 -11.96 13.42 -1.87
N GLU A 176 -11.98 13.05 -0.60
CA GLU A 176 -11.73 13.98 0.51
C GLU A 176 -10.28 13.90 1.00
N GLU A 177 -9.71 12.71 1.08
CA GLU A 177 -8.49 12.40 1.84
C GLU A 177 -7.26 12.17 0.95
N VAL A 178 -7.30 12.59 -0.31
CA VAL A 178 -6.18 12.43 -1.24
C VAL A 178 -5.43 13.75 -1.46
N ARG A 179 -4.10 13.68 -1.50
CA ARG A 179 -3.22 14.74 -1.99
C ARG A 179 -2.54 14.31 -3.28
N LEU A 180 -2.41 15.25 -4.22
CA LEU A 180 -1.64 15.05 -5.45
C LEU A 180 -0.19 15.46 -5.23
N ILE A 181 0.73 14.52 -5.37
CA ILE A 181 2.17 14.77 -5.34
C ILE A 181 2.75 14.29 -6.67
N ARG A 182 3.31 15.21 -7.46
CA ARG A 182 3.86 14.93 -8.81
C ARG A 182 2.87 14.19 -9.72
N GLY A 183 1.58 14.54 -9.62
CA GLY A 183 0.51 13.92 -10.40
C GLY A 183 0.06 12.56 -9.90
N ILE A 184 0.55 12.06 -8.75
CA ILE A 184 0.14 10.77 -8.17
C ILE A 184 -0.74 11.03 -6.93
N ARG A 185 -1.79 10.21 -6.76
CA ARG A 185 -2.75 10.30 -5.66
C ARG A 185 -2.24 9.53 -4.43
N TYR A 186 -2.02 10.23 -3.32
CA TYR A 186 -1.63 9.65 -2.03
C TYR A 186 -2.67 9.99 -0.97
N LEU A 187 -2.91 9.09 -0.02
CA LEU A 187 -3.67 9.44 1.18
C LEU A 187 -2.98 10.56 1.96
N SER A 188 -3.78 11.42 2.57
CA SER A 188 -3.34 12.57 3.37
C SER A 188 -2.47 12.10 4.54
N PRO A 189 -1.48 12.91 4.97
CA PRO A 189 -0.66 12.56 6.13
C PRO A 189 -1.52 12.45 7.40
N GLU A 190 -2.61 13.22 7.51
CA GLU A 190 -3.56 13.11 8.61
C GLU A 190 -4.23 11.73 8.67
N LEU A 191 -4.74 11.23 7.53
CA LEU A 191 -5.36 9.91 7.47
C LEU A 191 -4.33 8.80 7.65
N LEU A 192 -3.13 8.92 7.08
CA LEU A 192 -2.05 7.94 7.24
C LEU A 192 -1.64 7.78 8.71
N ILE A 193 -1.59 8.87 9.48
CA ILE A 193 -1.36 8.81 10.93
C ILE A 193 -2.47 7.98 11.60
N VAL A 194 -3.73 8.25 11.25
CA VAL A 194 -4.88 7.61 11.88
C VAL A 194 -4.96 6.13 11.55
N LEU A 195 -4.79 5.74 10.28
CA LEU A 195 -4.74 4.34 9.86
C LEU A 195 -3.55 3.61 10.49
N GLY A 196 -2.39 4.26 10.61
CA GLY A 196 -1.25 3.66 11.27
C GLY A 196 -1.45 3.44 12.78
N LEU A 197 -2.21 4.31 13.46
CA LEU A 197 -2.58 4.11 14.86
C LEU A 197 -3.69 3.07 15.05
N ALA A 198 -4.65 3.00 14.13
CA ALA A 198 -5.81 2.11 14.23
C ALA A 198 -5.50 0.68 13.78
N GLU A 199 -4.84 0.56 12.63
CA GLU A 199 -4.69 -0.69 11.88
C GLU A 199 -3.22 -1.13 11.77
N GLY A 200 -2.27 -0.26 12.14
CA GLY A 200 -0.84 -0.55 12.01
C GLY A 200 -0.31 -0.47 10.57
N ASN A 201 -1.07 0.13 9.65
CA ASN A 201 -0.63 0.37 8.28
C ASN A 201 -0.92 1.83 7.84
N PRO A 202 0.09 2.71 7.70
CA PRO A 202 1.52 2.46 7.82
C PRO A 202 1.96 2.10 9.25
N GLY A 203 3.19 1.59 9.41
CA GLY A 203 3.67 1.14 10.72
C GLY A 203 3.87 2.30 11.71
N ILE A 204 4.00 1.98 13.01
CA ILE A 204 4.18 3.00 14.05
C ILE A 204 5.41 3.90 13.78
N GLY A 205 6.48 3.36 13.20
CA GLY A 205 7.66 4.16 12.85
C GLY A 205 7.36 5.27 11.85
N ASP A 206 6.52 4.98 10.84
CA ASP A 206 6.09 5.97 9.85
C ASP A 206 5.16 7.01 10.48
N VAL A 207 4.24 6.59 11.35
CA VAL A 207 3.37 7.49 12.11
C VAL A 207 4.19 8.50 12.93
N LEU A 208 5.20 8.02 13.65
CA LEU A 208 6.09 8.86 14.45
C LEU A 208 6.88 9.82 13.54
N ALA A 209 7.41 9.33 12.42
CA ALA A 209 8.12 10.17 11.45
C ALA A 209 7.22 11.25 10.84
N LEU A 210 5.98 10.91 10.48
CA LEU A 210 4.97 11.88 10.00
C LEU A 210 4.69 12.96 11.05
N LEU A 211 4.42 12.56 12.30
CA LEU A 211 4.12 13.50 13.38
C LEU A 211 5.29 14.46 13.66
N VAL A 212 6.54 14.01 13.50
CA VAL A 212 7.73 14.84 13.69
C VAL A 212 7.96 15.76 12.48
N VAL A 213 8.04 15.20 11.27
CA VAL A 213 8.44 15.92 10.05
C VAL A 213 7.32 16.85 9.58
N GLN A 214 6.08 16.36 9.55
CA GLN A 214 4.93 17.11 9.04
C GLN A 214 4.24 17.96 10.12
N ARG A 215 4.73 18.00 11.36
CA ARG A 215 4.11 18.71 12.50
C ARG A 215 3.50 20.07 12.17
N LYS A 216 4.24 20.90 11.42
CA LYS A 216 3.82 22.28 11.07
C LYS A 216 2.87 22.35 9.87
N ALA A 217 2.84 21.31 9.04
CA ALA A 217 2.05 21.22 7.82
C ALA A 217 0.76 20.39 7.99
N LEU A 218 0.64 19.65 9.10
CA LEU A 218 -0.57 18.90 9.45
C LEU A 218 -1.75 19.85 9.72
N ASP A 219 -2.90 19.53 9.13
CA ASP A 219 -4.18 20.08 9.56
C ASP A 219 -4.62 19.37 10.86
N TRP A 220 -4.25 19.97 11.98
CA TRP A 220 -4.55 19.44 13.31
C TRP A 220 -6.05 19.31 13.57
N ASN A 221 -6.88 20.22 13.05
CA ASN A 221 -8.33 20.12 13.25
C ASN A 221 -8.89 18.90 12.50
N ARG A 222 -8.41 18.66 11.29
CA ARG A 222 -8.76 17.46 10.52
C ARG A 222 -8.25 16.19 11.20
N LEU A 223 -6.99 16.15 11.61
CA LEU A 223 -6.39 15.01 12.30
C LEU A 223 -7.19 14.64 13.56
N LEU A 224 -7.55 15.62 14.40
CA LEU A 224 -8.35 15.38 15.60
C LEU A 224 -9.74 14.79 15.28
N ARG A 225 -10.42 15.30 14.24
CA ARG A 225 -11.71 14.72 13.80
C ARG A 225 -11.56 13.28 13.34
N LEU A 226 -10.52 12.97 12.55
CA LEU A 226 -10.25 11.61 12.09
C LEU A 226 -9.89 10.70 13.28
N CYS A 227 -9.09 11.17 14.23
CA CYS A 227 -8.77 10.40 15.44
C CYS A 227 -10.01 10.02 16.24
N SER A 228 -10.98 10.94 16.36
CA SER A 228 -12.27 10.65 17.00
C SER A 228 -13.07 9.62 16.20
N ALA A 229 -13.17 9.78 14.88
CA ALA A 229 -13.92 8.87 14.00
C ALA A 229 -13.37 7.44 13.99
N TYR A 230 -12.04 7.28 14.06
CA TYR A 230 -11.37 5.98 14.10
C TYR A 230 -11.07 5.49 15.53
N ASN A 231 -11.52 6.21 16.56
CA ASN A 231 -11.31 5.88 17.98
C ASN A 231 -9.83 5.70 18.37
N VAL A 232 -8.94 6.55 17.84
CA VAL A 232 -7.49 6.55 18.13
C VAL A 232 -6.99 7.78 18.88
N THR A 233 -7.90 8.62 19.38
CA THR A 233 -7.58 9.84 20.16
C THR A 233 -6.55 9.59 21.27
N ARG A 234 -6.74 8.50 22.03
CA ARG A 234 -5.82 8.14 23.13
C ARG A 234 -4.43 7.73 22.65
N TYR A 235 -4.34 7.07 21.50
CA TYR A 235 -3.07 6.63 20.93
C TYR A 235 -2.27 7.82 20.42
N LEU A 236 -2.94 8.79 19.78
CA LEU A 236 -2.31 10.03 19.36
C LEU A 236 -1.78 10.81 20.57
N GLY A 237 -2.60 10.98 21.61
CA GLY A 237 -2.21 11.68 22.83
C GLY A 237 -1.00 11.05 23.52
N PHE A 238 -1.03 9.73 23.68
CA PHE A 238 0.11 8.95 24.20
C PHE A 238 1.38 9.19 23.38
N VAL A 239 1.31 9.02 22.05
CA VAL A 239 2.45 9.19 21.15
C VAL A 239 3.02 10.61 21.23
N MET A 240 2.18 11.65 21.24
CA MET A 240 2.63 13.04 21.34
C MET A 240 3.35 13.32 22.65
N GLU A 241 2.89 12.76 23.77
CA GLU A 241 3.51 12.93 25.07
C GLU A 241 4.87 12.21 25.17
N VAL A 242 4.96 11.00 24.62
CA VAL A 242 6.24 10.26 24.50
C VAL A 242 7.23 11.02 23.62
N LEU A 243 6.80 11.52 22.46
CA LEU A 243 7.66 12.30 21.57
C LEU A 243 8.16 13.59 22.25
N ASN A 244 7.30 14.26 23.03
CA ASN A 244 7.70 15.39 23.87
C ASN A 244 8.76 14.99 24.91
N LEU A 245 8.60 13.85 25.58
CA LEU A 245 9.58 13.35 26.55
C LEU A 245 10.94 13.06 25.88
N GLU A 246 10.95 12.32 24.77
CA GLU A 246 12.17 11.93 24.07
C GLU A 246 12.87 13.11 23.34
N SER A 247 12.13 14.18 23.05
CA SER A 247 12.68 15.43 22.50
C SER A 247 13.54 16.23 23.48
N GLY A 248 13.55 15.85 24.77
CA GLY A 248 14.30 16.52 25.81
C GLY A 248 13.81 17.97 26.03
N ARG A 249 14.67 18.96 25.77
CA ARG A 249 14.34 20.38 26.00
C ARG A 249 13.43 20.98 24.92
N ARG A 250 13.32 20.36 23.74
CA ARG A 250 12.56 20.89 22.59
C ARG A 250 11.17 20.28 22.51
N ARG A 251 10.21 20.82 23.27
CA ARG A 251 8.81 20.37 23.18
C ARG A 251 8.30 20.43 21.73
N LEU A 252 7.88 19.29 21.22
CA LEU A 252 7.33 19.16 19.87
C LEU A 252 5.88 19.63 19.81
N PHE A 253 5.07 19.22 20.79
CA PHE A 253 3.63 19.48 20.82
C PHE A 253 3.25 20.31 22.05
N GLY A 254 2.29 21.22 21.88
CA GLY A 254 1.81 22.09 22.94
C GLY A 254 1.03 21.32 24.02
N PRO A 255 1.22 21.63 25.32
CA PRO A 255 0.49 20.96 26.41
C PRO A 255 -1.04 21.06 26.26
N SER A 256 -1.55 22.21 25.82
CA SER A 256 -2.99 22.44 25.64
C SER A 256 -3.64 21.45 24.66
N MET A 257 -2.92 21.03 23.62
CA MET A 257 -3.41 20.06 22.65
C MET A 257 -3.49 18.65 23.25
N ILE A 258 -2.47 18.27 24.04
CA ILE A 258 -2.42 16.98 24.73
C ILE A 258 -3.52 16.91 25.81
N GLU A 259 -3.72 17.99 26.57
CA GLU A 259 -4.81 18.06 27.55
C GLU A 259 -6.19 17.99 26.89
N LYS A 260 -6.37 18.64 25.74
CA LYS A 260 -7.62 18.53 24.96
C LYS A 260 -7.88 17.09 24.53
N LEU A 261 -6.87 16.40 24.01
CA LEU A 261 -6.96 14.98 23.65
C LEU A 261 -7.30 14.11 24.87
N ALA A 262 -6.72 14.40 26.03
CA ALA A 262 -6.97 13.66 27.25
C ALA A 262 -8.41 13.83 27.75
N ALA A 263 -8.98 15.04 27.60
CA ALA A 263 -10.37 15.33 27.96
C ALA A 263 -11.38 14.64 27.03
N GLU A 264 -11.03 14.43 25.76
CA GLU A 264 -11.90 13.81 24.74
C GLU A 264 -11.71 12.28 24.64
N ALA A 265 -10.62 11.73 25.18
CA ALA A 265 -10.33 10.30 25.11
C ALA A 265 -11.24 9.48 26.03
N ASP A 266 -11.82 8.40 25.50
CA ASP A 266 -12.46 7.39 26.33
C ASP A 266 -11.37 6.61 27.09
N LEU A 267 -11.35 6.68 28.42
CA LEU A 267 -10.38 5.96 29.26
C LEU A 267 -11.01 4.84 30.07
N ARG A 268 -12.27 4.46 29.79
CA ARG A 268 -13.02 3.47 30.60
C ARG A 268 -12.43 2.07 30.57
N ALA A 269 -11.82 1.69 29.44
CA ALA A 269 -11.20 0.39 29.24
C ALA A 269 -9.72 0.54 28.92
N LYS A 270 -8.89 -0.33 29.50
CA LYS A 270 -7.47 -0.43 29.19
C LYS A 270 -7.28 -1.06 27.82
N LEU A 271 -6.49 -0.43 26.94
CA LEU A 271 -6.27 -0.91 25.56
C LEU A 271 -4.81 -1.29 25.31
N ASP A 272 -4.60 -2.24 24.42
CA ASP A 272 -3.28 -2.62 23.93
C ASP A 272 -2.80 -1.65 22.84
N PHE A 273 -1.56 -1.17 22.95
CA PHE A 273 -0.96 -0.27 21.98
C PHE A 273 0.42 -0.74 21.48
N PRO A 274 0.61 -0.89 20.16
CA PRO A 274 -0.42 -0.83 19.12
C PRO A 274 -1.34 -2.05 19.23
N ALA A 275 -2.60 -1.90 18.79
CA ALA A 275 -3.62 -2.94 18.90
C ALA A 275 -3.22 -4.25 18.17
N THR A 276 -2.44 -4.13 17.09
CA THR A 276 -1.95 -5.26 16.29
C THR A 276 -0.92 -6.13 17.00
N LYS A 277 -0.36 -5.68 18.14
CA LYS A 277 0.70 -6.38 18.89
C LYS A 277 0.23 -7.00 20.19
N LYS A 278 -1.08 -7.17 20.40
CA LYS A 278 -1.65 -7.72 21.64
C LYS A 278 -1.09 -9.08 22.09
N ALA A 279 -0.55 -9.87 21.16
CA ALA A 279 0.07 -11.17 21.46
C ALA A 279 1.55 -11.07 21.87
N GLU A 280 2.18 -9.90 21.75
CA GLU A 280 3.57 -9.66 22.13
C GLU A 280 3.70 -9.40 23.65
N PRO A 281 4.90 -9.57 24.23
CA PRO A 281 5.14 -9.21 25.63
C PRO A 281 5.02 -7.70 25.88
N LEU A 282 4.57 -7.35 27.09
CA LEU A 282 4.58 -5.96 27.56
C LEU A 282 6.01 -5.48 27.81
N GLU A 283 6.36 -4.32 27.27
CA GLU A 283 7.65 -3.66 27.51
C GLU A 283 7.54 -2.43 28.43
N ASP A 284 6.39 -1.75 28.39
CA ASP A 284 6.07 -0.47 29.06
C ASP A 284 7.25 0.39 29.55
N PRO A 285 8.05 0.96 28.63
CA PRO A 285 9.15 1.86 28.99
C PRO A 285 8.68 3.25 29.47
N TYR A 286 7.37 3.54 29.45
CA TYR A 286 6.80 4.84 29.78
C TYR A 286 5.64 4.73 30.78
N PRO A 287 5.83 4.12 31.96
CA PRO A 287 4.73 3.73 32.86
C PRO A 287 3.87 4.91 33.33
N GLY A 288 4.45 6.10 33.49
CA GLY A 288 3.70 7.31 33.84
C GLY A 288 2.76 7.79 32.74
N ILE A 289 3.21 7.71 31.48
CA ILE A 289 2.43 8.14 30.31
C ILE A 289 1.43 7.05 29.94
N SER A 290 1.82 5.77 29.90
CA SER A 290 0.93 4.65 29.59
C SER A 290 -0.24 4.56 30.57
N SER A 291 0.02 4.76 31.88
CA SER A 291 -0.99 4.80 32.92
C SER A 291 -2.00 5.93 32.70
N ARG A 292 -1.51 7.15 32.39
CA ARG A 292 -2.36 8.31 32.09
C ARG A 292 -3.33 8.05 30.94
N TRP A 293 -2.88 7.37 29.89
CA TRP A 293 -3.69 7.06 28.71
C TRP A 293 -4.44 5.72 28.79
N ASN A 294 -4.36 5.04 29.94
CA ASN A 294 -4.91 3.71 30.20
C ASN A 294 -4.53 2.69 29.10
N LEU A 295 -3.22 2.56 28.83
CA LEU A 295 -2.68 1.69 27.79
C LEU A 295 -1.77 0.58 28.35
N ASN A 296 -1.79 -0.57 27.66
CA ASN A 296 -0.81 -1.64 27.76
C ASN A 296 0.17 -1.48 26.58
N LEU A 297 1.46 -1.25 26.86
CA LEU A 297 2.44 -0.98 25.81
C LEU A 297 3.21 -2.23 25.39
N HIS A 298 3.18 -2.47 24.09
CA HIS A 298 3.89 -3.53 23.38
C HIS A 298 5.03 -2.98 22.52
N LEU A 299 5.52 -1.77 22.83
CA LEU A 299 6.58 -1.09 22.08
C LEU A 299 7.75 -0.72 22.98
N GLY A 300 8.93 -1.08 22.52
CA GLY A 300 10.17 -0.68 23.16
C GLY A 300 10.54 0.79 22.93
N ARG A 301 11.30 1.32 23.90
CA ARG A 301 11.83 2.69 23.87
C ARG A 301 12.64 3.00 22.62
N ALA A 302 13.35 1.99 22.09
CA ALA A 302 14.25 2.12 20.95
C ALA A 302 13.57 2.71 19.70
N ILE A 303 12.28 2.40 19.48
CA ILE A 303 11.52 2.89 18.33
C ILE A 303 11.39 4.42 18.39
N PHE A 304 10.97 4.94 19.54
CA PHE A 304 10.81 6.38 19.76
C PHE A 304 12.17 7.10 19.79
N SER A 305 13.14 6.57 20.53
CA SER A 305 14.44 7.21 20.69
C SER A 305 15.22 7.30 19.39
N LYS A 306 15.13 6.28 18.52
CA LYS A 306 15.80 6.28 17.22
C LYS A 306 15.24 7.37 16.30
N ILE A 307 13.92 7.43 16.14
CA ILE A 307 13.27 8.44 15.30
C ILE A 307 13.58 9.85 15.77
N MET A 308 13.54 10.08 17.08
CA MET A 308 13.86 11.38 17.66
C MET A 308 15.34 11.77 17.50
N THR A 309 16.24 10.79 17.60
CA THR A 309 17.67 11.03 17.35
C THR A 309 17.89 11.42 15.89
N ASP A 310 17.32 10.67 14.96
CA ASP A 310 17.58 10.86 13.54
C ASP A 310 16.90 12.11 12.96
N LEU A 311 15.70 12.48 13.44
CA LEU A 311 14.89 13.54 12.84
C LEU A 311 14.89 14.88 13.58
N VAL A 312 15.30 14.92 14.85
CA VAL A 312 15.24 16.15 15.68
C VAL A 312 16.59 16.58 16.22
N ARG A 313 17.51 15.63 16.42
CA ARG A 313 18.85 15.89 16.96
C ARG A 313 19.95 15.96 15.89
N ALA A 314 19.61 15.72 14.62
CA ALA A 314 20.47 15.99 13.47
C ALA A 314 20.63 17.50 13.21
#